data_AF-A0A5A5R4J2-F1
#
_entry.id   AF-A0A5A5R4J2-F1
#
_cell.length_a   1.000
_cell.length_b   1.000
_cell.length_c   1.000
_cell.angle_alpha   90.00
_cell.angle_beta   90.00
_cell.angle_gamma   90.00
#
_symmetry.space_group_name_H-M   'P 1'
#
loop_
_entity.id
_entity.type
_entity.pdbx_description
1 polymer ?
#
loop_
_entity_poly.entity_id
_entity_poly.type
_entity_poly.pdbx_seq_one_letter_code
_entity_poly.pdbx_strand_id
1 'polypeptide(L)' 'MGNSTTFSDTPFHKEHHTWEHLKQAIAASSGFRRWQQEQLESGKNRDDADARICSYLRETLETLAY' A
#
# COMPACT_ATOMS: atom_id res chain seq x y z
N MET A 1 10.57 41.98 -10.15
CA MET A 1 11.28 40.77 -10.65
C MET A 1 10.58 39.56 -10.06
N GLY A 2 10.41 38.51 -10.88
CA GLY A 2 9.29 37.57 -10.86
C GLY A 2 9.01 36.83 -9.55
N ASN A 3 7.73 36.77 -9.20
CA ASN A 3 7.19 35.77 -8.27
C ASN A 3 7.12 34.44 -9.00
N SER A 4 8.13 33.59 -8.79
CA SER A 4 8.20 32.26 -9.38
C SER A 4 6.96 31.44 -8.99
N THR A 5 6.07 31.32 -9.95
CA THR A 5 5.23 30.18 -10.31
C THR A 5 4.88 29.25 -9.17
N THR A 6 3.71 29.49 -8.59
CA THR A 6 2.69 28.50 -8.26
C THR A 6 3.16 27.05 -8.42
N PHE A 7 3.48 26.42 -7.30
CA PHE A 7 3.50 24.96 -7.20
C PHE A 7 2.15 24.46 -7.70
N SER A 8 2.15 23.89 -8.90
CA SER A 8 1.02 23.17 -9.46
C SER A 8 0.79 21.95 -8.57
N ASP A 9 0.03 22.13 -7.50
CA ASP A 9 -0.52 21.06 -6.67
C ASP A 9 -1.60 20.37 -7.52
N THR A 10 -1.16 19.50 -8.43
CA THR A 10 -2.05 18.64 -9.18
C THR A 10 -2.59 17.59 -8.21
N PRO A 11 -3.92 17.44 -8.06
CA PRO A 11 -4.53 16.50 -7.10
C PRO A 11 -4.06 15.05 -7.31
N PHE A 12 -3.71 14.69 -8.54
CA PHE A 12 -3.16 13.38 -8.91
C PHE A 12 -1.81 13.06 -8.23
N HIS A 13 -0.98 14.07 -7.94
CA HIS A 13 0.30 13.86 -7.27
C HIS A 13 0.10 13.53 -5.78
N LYS A 14 -0.89 14.16 -5.14
CA LYS A 14 -1.24 13.91 -3.73
C LYS A 14 -1.80 12.50 -3.49
N GLU A 15 -2.64 12.01 -4.39
CA GLU A 15 -3.19 10.66 -4.30
C GLU A 15 -2.08 9.59 -4.38
N HIS A 16 -1.13 9.80 -5.30
CA HIS A 16 0.02 8.90 -5.45
C HIS A 16 0.91 8.89 -4.19
N HIS A 17 1.22 10.06 -3.61
CA HIS A 17 1.96 10.14 -2.34
C HIS A 17 1.22 9.45 -1.18
N THR A 18 -0.10 9.59 -1.12
CA THR A 18 -0.92 8.96 -0.09
C THR A 18 -0.89 7.44 -0.21
N TRP A 19 -0.99 6.91 -1.43
CA TRP A 19 -0.89 5.47 -1.69
C TRP A 19 0.48 4.90 -1.32
N GLU A 20 1.57 5.56 -1.71
CA GLU A 20 2.93 5.12 -1.36
C GLU A 20 3.16 5.10 0.16
N HIS A 21 2.71 6.14 0.87
CA HIS A 21 2.81 6.17 2.33
C HIS A 21 1.97 5.07 2.99
N LEU A 22 0.77 4.79 2.48
CA LEU A 22 -0.08 3.70 2.97
C LEU A 22 0.59 2.34 2.77
N LYS A 23 1.13 2.08 1.56
CA LYS A 23 1.88 0.85 1.27
C LYS A 23 3.03 0.65 2.25
N GLN A 24 3.78 1.73 2.52
CA GLN A 24 4.92 1.69 3.43
C GLN A 24 4.49 1.43 4.89
N ALA A 25 3.40 2.04 5.35
CA ALA A 25 2.83 1.79 6.68
C ALA A 25 2.33 0.34 6.83
N ILE A 26 1.67 -0.21 5.80
CA ILE A 26 1.21 -1.60 5.78
C ILE A 26 2.41 -2.54 5.79
N ALA A 27 3.42 -2.31 4.93
CA ALA A 27 4.64 -3.10 4.90
C ALA A 27 5.39 -3.10 6.24
N ALA A 28 5.36 -1.98 6.97
CA ALA A 28 5.94 -1.85 8.30
C ALA A 28 5.06 -2.44 9.42
N SER A 29 3.81 -2.81 9.14
CA SER A 29 2.89 -3.35 10.14
C SER A 29 3.24 -4.78 10.53
N SER A 30 3.00 -5.13 11.80
CA SER A 30 3.21 -6.50 12.29
C SER A 30 2.21 -7.50 11.72
N GLY A 31 0.99 -7.06 11.39
CA GLY A 31 -0.04 -7.91 10.78
C GLY A 31 0.36 -8.37 9.39
N PHE A 32 0.80 -7.42 8.54
CA PHE A 32 1.24 -7.74 7.19
C PHE A 32 2.46 -8.66 7.16
N ARG A 33 3.45 -8.45 8.05
CA ARG A 33 4.64 -9.32 8.13
C ARG A 33 4.28 -10.77 8.48
N ARG A 34 3.34 -10.99 9.40
CA ARG A 34 2.87 -12.34 9.77
C ARG A 34 2.12 -12.99 8.62
N TRP A 35 1.17 -12.26 8.03
CA TRP A 35 0.44 -12.72 6.86
C TRP A 35 1.37 -13.08 5.69
N GLN A 36 2.40 -12.27 5.44
CA GLN A 36 3.38 -12.55 4.40
C GLN A 36 4.15 -13.87 4.64
N GLN A 37 4.46 -14.19 5.90
CA GLN A 37 5.08 -15.47 6.26
C GLN A 37 4.13 -16.64 6.00
N GLU A 38 2.87 -16.52 6.40
CA GLU A 38 1.83 -17.54 6.16
C GLU A 38 1.62 -17.79 4.65
N GLN A 39 1.67 -16.74 3.82
CA GLN A 39 1.57 -16.86 2.37
C GLN A 39 2.79 -17.53 1.73
N LEU A 40 3.98 -17.31 2.29
CA LEU A 40 5.21 -17.97 1.87
C LEU A 40 5.17 -19.47 2.19
N GLU A 41 4.70 -19.82 3.40
CA GLU A 41 4.50 -21.20 3.84
C GLU A 41 3.42 -21.91 3.00
N SER A 42 2.38 -21.18 2.60
CA SER A 42 1.30 -21.70 1.75
C SER A 42 1.70 -21.83 0.27
N GLY A 43 2.93 -21.49 -0.12
CA GLY A 43 3.39 -21.51 -1.51
C GLY A 43 2.72 -20.45 -2.42
N LYS A 44 1.93 -19.54 -1.84
CA LYS A 44 1.26 -18.41 -2.53
C LYS A 44 2.17 -17.18 -2.58
N ASN A 45 3.44 -17.39 -2.93
CA ASN A 45 4.39 -16.29 -3.03
C ASN A 45 4.10 -15.48 -4.29
N ARG A 46 3.63 -14.23 -4.14
CA ARG A 46 3.53 -13.26 -5.24
C ARG A 46 4.85 -12.53 -5.38
N ASP A 47 5.43 -12.43 -6.56
CA ASP A 47 6.75 -11.80 -6.71
C ASP A 47 6.75 -10.29 -6.45
N ASP A 48 5.59 -9.65 -6.55
CA ASP A 48 5.45 -8.21 -6.45
C ASP A 48 4.88 -7.75 -5.10
N ALA A 49 5.55 -6.77 -4.50
CA ALA A 49 5.18 -6.21 -3.19
C ALA A 49 3.79 -5.58 -3.21
N ASP A 50 3.44 -4.91 -4.31
CA ASP A 50 2.15 -4.25 -4.46
C ASP A 50 1.00 -5.26 -4.52
N ALA A 51 1.09 -6.38 -5.26
CA ALA A 51 0.03 -7.38 -5.22
C ALA A 51 -0.06 -8.14 -3.91
N ARG A 52 1.02 -8.22 -3.11
CA ARG A 52 0.94 -8.72 -1.72
C ARG A 52 0.12 -7.77 -0.85
N ILE A 53 0.41 -6.46 -0.93
CA ILE A 53 -0.32 -5.44 -0.18
C ILE A 53 -1.80 -5.42 -0.59
N CYS A 54 -2.09 -5.48 -1.89
CA CYS A 54 -3.47 -5.54 -2.39
C CYS A 54 -4.21 -6.80 -1.93
N SER A 55 -3.55 -7.96 -1.90
CA SER A 55 -4.15 -9.20 -1.38
C SER A 55 -4.44 -9.11 0.11
N TYR A 56 -3.50 -8.60 0.90
CA TYR A 56 -3.70 -8.40 2.34
C TYR A 56 -4.85 -7.43 2.63
N LEU A 57 -4.90 -6.29 1.92
CA LEU A 57 -6.00 -5.34 2.03
C LEU A 57 -7.34 -5.97 1.66
N ARG A 58 -7.37 -6.78 0.59
CA ARG A 58 -8.57 -7.47 0.17
C ARG A 58 -9.06 -8.48 1.23
N GLU A 59 -8.19 -9.35 1.73
CA GLU A 59 -8.56 -10.32 2.76
C GLU A 59 -9.00 -9.64 4.07
N THR A 60 -8.31 -8.57 4.49
CA THR A 60 -8.69 -7.82 5.69
C THR A 60 -10.03 -7.10 5.52
N LEU A 61 -10.31 -6.54 4.35
CA LEU A 61 -11.61 -5.94 4.03
C LEU A 61 -12.73 -6.99 3.94
N GLU A 62 -12.48 -8.15 3.33
CA GLU A 62 -13.43 -9.27 3.28
C GLU A 62 -13.77 -9.77 4.69
N THR A 63 -12.79 -9.77 5.60
CA THR A 63 -12.99 -10.16 7.01
C THR A 63 -13.79 -9.13 7.82
N LEU A 64 -13.70 -7.83 7.46
CA LEU A 64 -14.44 -6.74 8.12
C LEU A 64 -15.83 -6.49 7.52
N ALA A 65 -16.16 -7.08 6.37
CA ALA A 65 -17.44 -6.92 5.70
C ALA A 65 -18.53 -7.91 6.19
N TYR A 66 -18.19 -8.75 7.17
CA TYR A 66 -19.10 -9.66 7.87
C TYR A 66 -19.53 -9.07 9.21
#